data_AF-A0AA38KED4-F1
#
_entry.id   AF-A0AA38KED4-F1
#
_cell.length_a   1.000
_cell.length_b   1.000
_cell.length_c   1.000
_cell.angle_alpha   90.00
_cell.angle_beta   90.00
_cell.angle_gamma   90.00
#
_symmetry.space_group_name_H-M   'P 1'
#
loop_
_entity.id
_entity.type
_entity.pdbx_description
1 polymer ?
#
loop_
_entity_poly.entity_id
_entity_poly.type
_entity_poly.pdbx_seq_one_letter_code
_entity_poly.pdbx_strand_id
1 'polypeptide(L)'
;FGIPNKIVADNASNFSSREVISFCYEYGITLAHASDYFPQGNGQAESSNKNLVTIIRKLVDENQRMWHKSLYDALWADRITPKRSLDMSPFQ
;
A
#
# COMPACT_ATOMS: atom_id res chain seq x y z
N PHE A 1 -10.97 -10.09 -1.74
CA PHE A 1 -10.88 -8.77 -2.39
C PHE A 1 -12.29 -8.23 -2.62
N GLY A 2 -12.47 -6.91 -2.58
CA GLY A 2 -13.77 -6.26 -2.76
C GLY A 2 -13.60 -4.74 -2.89
N ILE A 3 -14.69 -4.03 -3.16
CA ILE A 3 -14.69 -2.56 -3.24
C ILE A 3 -14.61 -2.01 -1.81
N PRO A 4 -13.59 -1.21 -1.48
CA PRO A 4 -13.47 -0.62 -0.15
C PRO A 4 -14.55 0.44 0.06
N ASN A 5 -15.07 0.55 1.27
CA ASN A 5 -15.99 1.64 1.63
C ASN A 5 -15.27 3.01 1.68
N LYS A 6 -13.99 3.01 2.07
CA LYS A 6 -13.17 4.22 2.23
C LYS A 6 -11.72 3.98 1.82
N ILE A 7 -11.12 4.96 1.14
CA ILE A 7 -9.68 5.04 0.86
C ILE A 7 -9.13 6.27 1.57
N VAL A 8 -8.03 6.09 2.31
CA VAL A 8 -7.25 7.19 2.87
C VAL A 8 -5.96 7.28 2.08
N ALA A 9 -5.74 8.40 1.40
CA ALA A 9 -4.55 8.67 0.62
C ALA A 9 -3.77 9.85 1.21
N ASP A 10 -2.52 10.03 0.80
CA ASP A 10 -1.80 11.27 1.08
C ASP A 10 -2.30 12.41 0.19
N ASN A 11 -1.82 13.63 0.44
CA ASN A 11 -2.13 14.81 -0.37
C ASN A 11 -1.44 14.84 -1.74
N ALA A 12 -0.95 13.70 -2.26
CA ALA A 12 -0.31 13.68 -3.57
C ALA A 12 -1.30 14.07 -4.67
N SER A 13 -0.83 14.86 -5.64
CA SER A 13 -1.66 15.37 -6.75
C SER A 13 -2.38 14.26 -7.52
N ASN A 14 -1.78 13.07 -7.59
CA ASN A 14 -2.36 11.89 -8.23
C ASN A 14 -3.65 11.41 -7.53
N PHE A 15 -3.75 11.52 -6.21
CA PHE A 15 -4.95 11.15 -5.44
C PHE A 15 -5.92 12.32 -5.27
N SER A 16 -5.56 13.51 -5.74
CA SER A 16 -6.41 14.71 -5.75
C SER A 16 -6.94 15.06 -7.14
N SER A 17 -6.67 14.21 -8.14
CA SER A 17 -7.11 14.45 -9.52
C SER A 17 -8.62 14.23 -9.67
N ARG A 18 -9.22 14.89 -10.66
CA ARG A 18 -10.66 14.77 -10.93
C ARG A 18 -11.04 13.35 -11.35
N GLU A 19 -10.15 12.66 -12.06
CA GLU A 19 -10.33 11.29 -12.51
C GLU A 19 -10.46 10.34 -11.32
N VAL A 20 -9.58 10.46 -10.31
CA VAL A 20 -9.63 9.62 -9.11
C VAL A 20 -10.84 9.92 -8.25
N ILE A 21 -11.21 11.19 -8.11
CA ILE A 21 -12.42 11.59 -7.38
C ILE A 21 -13.67 11.03 -8.05
N SER A 22 -13.77 11.16 -9.39
CA SER A 22 -14.90 10.64 -10.16
C SER A 22 -14.99 9.11 -10.06
N PHE A 23 -13.86 8.42 -10.16
CA PHE A 23 -13.79 6.97 -9.96
C PHE A 23 -14.29 6.57 -8.57
N CYS A 24 -13.81 7.23 -7.51
CA CYS A 24 -14.26 6.91 -6.15
C CYS A 24 -15.77 7.14 -5.99
N TYR A 25 -16.29 8.23 -6.55
CA TYR A 25 -17.72 8.54 -6.53
C TYR A 25 -18.56 7.47 -7.23
N GLU A 26 -18.17 7.04 -8.43
CA GLU A 26 -18.89 6.03 -9.22
C GLU A 26 -19.00 4.68 -8.49
N TYR A 27 -17.95 4.30 -7.75
CA TYR A 27 -17.92 3.06 -6.98
C TYR A 27 -18.42 3.21 -5.54
N GLY A 28 -18.92 4.39 -5.15
CA GLY A 28 -19.41 4.66 -3.79
C GLY A 28 -18.31 4.63 -2.72
N ILE A 29 -17.06 4.86 -3.12
CA ILE A 29 -15.88 4.88 -2.25
C ILE A 29 -15.70 6.27 -1.67
N THR A 30 -15.61 6.37 -0.35
CA THR A 30 -15.24 7.62 0.32
C THR A 30 -13.74 7.84 0.20
N LEU A 31 -13.31 8.86 -0.55
CA LEU A 31 -11.91 9.27 -0.61
C LEU A 31 -11.63 10.33 0.47
N ALA A 32 -10.64 10.07 1.32
CA ALA A 32 -10.17 11.01 2.32
C ALA A 32 -8.65 11.21 2.18
N HIS A 33 -8.20 12.44 2.42
CA HIS A 33 -6.79 12.77 2.35
C HIS A 33 -6.23 12.95 3.77
N ALA A 34 -5.09 12.31 4.04
CA ALA A 34 -4.31 12.57 5.23
C ALA A 34 -3.80 14.01 5.15
N SER A 35 -4.14 14.83 6.15
CA SER A 35 -3.62 16.18 6.21
C SER A 35 -2.14 16.16 6.56
N ASP A 36 -1.42 17.22 6.19
CA ASP A 36 -0.01 17.40 6.55
C ASP A 36 0.19 17.38 8.08
N TYR A 37 -0.84 17.74 8.83
CA TYR A 37 -0.88 17.73 10.29
C TYR A 37 -1.29 16.37 10.90
N PHE A 38 -1.83 15.46 10.09
CA PHE A 38 -2.26 14.12 10.53
C PHE A 38 -1.81 13.01 9.56
N PRO A 39 -0.48 12.85 9.34
CA PRO A 39 0.06 11.83 8.44
C PRO A 39 -0.22 10.40 8.92
N GLN A 40 -0.54 10.23 10.21
CA GLN A 40 -0.87 8.96 10.84
C GLN A 40 -2.04 8.22 10.16
N GLY A 41 -2.96 8.95 9.51
CA GLY A 41 -4.05 8.38 8.74
C GLY A 41 -3.59 7.48 7.59
N ASN A 42 -2.39 7.72 7.05
CA ASN A 42 -1.78 6.92 5.99
C ASN A 42 -0.63 6.01 6.52
N GLY A 43 -0.37 6.03 7.83
CA GLY A 43 0.81 5.37 8.42
C GLY A 43 0.84 3.85 8.23
N GLN A 44 -0.32 3.19 8.14
CA GLN A 44 -0.39 1.76 7.84
C GLN A 44 0.07 1.44 6.41
N ALA A 45 -0.30 2.26 5.43
CA ALA A 45 0.14 2.10 4.06
C ALA A 45 1.65 2.38 3.94
N GLU A 46 2.14 3.43 4.59
CA GLU A 46 3.58 3.76 4.64
C GLU A 46 4.41 2.63 5.26
N SER A 47 3.96 2.09 6.40
CA SER A 47 4.63 0.96 7.07
C SER A 47 4.67 -0.28 6.18
N SER A 48 3.55 -0.60 5.51
CA SER A 48 3.48 -1.74 4.59
C SER A 48 4.38 -1.54 3.37
N ASN A 49 4.38 -0.35 2.78
CA ASN A 49 5.26 0.00 1.66
C ASN A 49 6.74 -0.11 2.04
N LYS A 50 7.12 0.34 3.24
CA LYS A 50 8.50 0.22 3.75
C LYS A 50 8.94 -1.24 3.88
N ASN A 51 8.06 -2.12 4.35
CA ASN A 51 8.35 -3.55 4.43
C ASN A 51 8.54 -4.16 3.05
N LEU A 52 7.63 -3.89 2.11
CA LEU A 52 7.73 -4.38 0.73
C LEU A 52 9.01 -3.92 0.04
N VAL A 53 9.37 -2.63 0.16
CA VAL A 53 10.63 -2.10 -0.38
C VAL A 53 11.84 -2.83 0.22
N THR A 54 11.79 -3.17 1.51
CA THR A 54 12.86 -3.91 2.18
C THR A 54 13.00 -5.34 1.64
N ILE A 55 11.88 -6.03 1.40
CA ILE A 55 11.87 -7.38 0.82
C ILE A 55 12.39 -7.34 -0.61
N ILE A 56 11.86 -6.42 -1.43
CA ILE A 56 12.29 -6.24 -2.83
C ILE A 56 13.79 -5.98 -2.90
N ARG A 57 14.32 -5.08 -2.07
CA ARG A 57 15.76 -4.76 -2.03
C ARG A 57 16.63 -6.00 -1.77
N LYS A 58 16.19 -6.91 -0.91
CA LYS A 58 16.88 -8.17 -0.65
C LYS A 58 16.82 -9.15 -1.82
N LEU A 59 15.75 -9.10 -2.63
CA LEU A 59 15.57 -9.98 -3.79
C LEU A 59 16.34 -9.51 -5.02
N VAL A 60 16.59 -8.21 -5.17
CA VAL A 60 17.25 -7.62 -6.35
C VAL A 60 18.71 -7.23 -6.11
N ASP A 61 19.36 -7.83 -5.11
CA ASP A 61 20.69 -7.47 -4.62
C ASP A 61 21.71 -7.17 -5.73
N GLU A 62 21.74 -8.00 -6.77
CA GLU A 62 22.66 -7.86 -7.91
C GLU A 62 22.16 -6.92 -9.04
N ASN A 63 20.85 -6.73 -9.19
CA ASN A 63 20.28 -5.91 -10.27
C ASN A 63 18.98 -5.19 -9.86
N GLN A 64 19.15 -4.05 -9.19
CA GLN A 64 18.06 -3.20 -8.69
C GLN A 64 17.08 -2.73 -9.77
N ARG A 65 17.45 -2.75 -11.06
CA ARG A 65 16.55 -2.38 -12.17
C ARG A 65 15.46 -3.41 -12.43
N MET A 66 15.61 -4.63 -11.93
CA MET A 66 14.68 -5.74 -12.13
C MET A 66 13.65 -5.90 -11.00
N TRP A 67 13.47 -4.88 -10.15
CA TRP A 67 12.54 -4.89 -9.01
C TRP A 67 11.10 -5.30 -9.37
N HIS A 68 10.63 -4.95 -10.56
CA HIS A 68 9.30 -5.30 -11.04
C HIS A 68 9.08 -6.82 -11.16
N LYS A 69 10.14 -7.60 -11.42
CA LYS A 69 10.07 -9.07 -11.48
C LYS A 69 9.93 -9.69 -10.10
N SER A 70 10.57 -9.08 -9.09
CA SER A 70 10.54 -9.54 -7.70
C SER A 70 9.32 -9.04 -6.92
N LEU A 71 8.49 -8.16 -7.50
CA LEU A 71 7.34 -7.58 -6.82
C LEU A 71 6.31 -8.63 -6.41
N TYR A 72 6.03 -9.60 -7.29
CA TYR A 72 5.09 -10.68 -7.00
C TYR A 72 5.56 -11.53 -5.82
N ASP A 73 6.82 -11.96 -5.86
CA ASP A 73 7.42 -12.77 -4.79
C ASP A 73 7.49 -12.01 -3.47
N ALA A 74 7.81 -10.71 -3.52
CA ALA A 74 7.82 -9.85 -2.34
C ALA A 74 6.43 -9.68 -1.71
N LEU A 75 5.39 -9.49 -2.53
CA LEU A 75 4.00 -9.41 -2.07
C LEU A 75 3.53 -10.74 -1.49
N TRP A 76 3.91 -11.86 -2.09
CA TRP A 76 3.60 -13.18 -1.56
C TRP A 76 4.24 -13.39 -0.20
N ALA A 77 5.55 -13.09 -0.08
CA ALA A 77 6.29 -13.19 1.17
C ALA A 77 5.67 -12.33 2.28
N ASP A 78 5.30 -11.07 1.99
CA ASP A 78 4.65 -10.18 2.98
C ASP A 78 3.30 -10.72 3.46
N ARG A 79 2.51 -11.34 2.57
CA ARG A 79 1.19 -11.90 2.90
C ARG A 79 1.23 -13.16 3.75
N ILE A 80 2.23 -14.03 3.55
CA ILE A 80 2.32 -15.30 4.28
C ILE A 80 3.18 -15.21 5.54
N THR A 81 4.00 -14.17 5.69
CA THR A 81 4.84 -14.01 6.88
C THR A 81 4.01 -13.52 8.07
N PRO A 82 4.01 -14.23 9.21
CA PRO A 82 3.33 -13.77 10.40
C PRO A 82 3.88 -12.42 10.87
N LYS A 83 2.99 -11.47 11.12
CA LYS A 83 3.40 -10.18 11.69
C LYS A 83 3.62 -10.38 13.18
N ARG A 84 4.83 -10.06 13.67
CA ARG A 84 5.23 -10.22 15.08
C ARG A 84 4.25 -9.60 16.11
N SER A 85 3.50 -8.58 15.70
CA SER A 85 2.49 -7.92 16.54
C SER A 85 1.14 -8.65 16.62
N LEU A 86 0.82 -9.50 15.64
CA LEU A 86 -0.48 -10.15 15.49
C LEU A 86 -0.39 -11.68 15.60
N ASP A 87 0.83 -12.23 15.57
CA ASP A 87 1.15 -13.67 15.54
C ASP A 87 0.40 -14.46 14.43
N MET A 88 -0.10 -13.73 13.43
CA MET A 88 -0.88 -14.22 12.30
C MET A 88 -0.38 -13.54 11.01
N SER A 89 -0.55 -14.22 9.88
CA SER A 89 -0.23 -13.65 8.57
C SER A 89 -1.43 -12.88 8.01
N PRO A 90 -1.24 -11.79 7.22
CA PRO A 90 -2.34 -11.03 6.63
C PRO A 90 -3.26 -11.81 5.69
N PHE A 91 -2.88 -13.01 5.26
CA PHE A 91 -3.69 -13.86 4.38
C PHE A 91 -4.68 -14.75 5.14
N GLN A 92 -4.42 -15.05 6.42
CA GLN A 92 -5.30 -15.86 7.27
C GLN A 92 -6.54 -15.08 7.70
#